data_AF-A0A7S2RED0-F1
#
_entry.id   AF-A0A7S2RED0-F1
#
_cell.length_a   1.000
_cell.length_b   1.000
_cell.length_c   1.000
_cell.angle_alpha   90.00
_cell.angle_beta   90.00
_cell.angle_gamma   90.00
#
_symmetry.space_group_name_H-M   'P 1'
#
loop_
_entity.id
_entity.type
_entity.pdbx_description
1 polymer ?
#
loop_
_entity_poly.entity_id
_entity_poly.type
_entity_poly.pdbx_seq_one_letter_code
_entity_poly.pdbx_strand_id
1 'polypeptide(L)'
;MKIAIAATLVGSAAAFAPTASFGVHNSALNMATEAATEKAFAKLPATVKPGVVTGQALVDLLDAAKEQGYAIPGVNIVGSNSINACMEAAAKYGGPIMVTFSKGGGQFIAGKSLNNDADQASIAGTIAGARHVHEVAKLYGVPVVLHTDHCQKAWLPWIDGLLAASEEHYAKEGFPLFSSHM
;
A
#
# COMPACT_ATOMS: atom_id res chain seq x y z
N MET A 1 -26.17 60.58 26.17
CA MET A 1 -25.36 59.89 27.20
C MET A 1 -24.11 59.36 26.51
N LYS A 2 -22.94 59.55 27.14
CA LYS A 2 -21.63 59.73 26.52
C LYS A 2 -21.06 58.49 25.82
N ILE A 3 -20.55 58.69 24.60
CA ILE A 3 -19.62 57.81 23.89
C ILE A 3 -18.25 57.98 24.55
N ALA A 4 -17.68 56.90 25.08
CA ALA A 4 -16.32 56.90 25.63
C ALA A 4 -15.36 56.30 24.59
N ILE A 5 -14.51 57.17 24.06
CA ILE A 5 -13.34 56.82 23.25
C ILE A 5 -12.23 56.44 24.22
N ALA A 6 -11.79 55.19 24.21
CA ALA A 6 -10.60 54.75 24.93
C ALA A 6 -9.40 54.80 23.98
N ALA A 7 -8.48 55.72 24.27
CA ALA A 7 -7.22 55.89 23.55
C ALA A 7 -6.14 54.93 24.09
N THR A 8 -5.45 54.30 23.14
CA THR A 8 -4.02 53.91 23.13
C THR A 8 -3.37 53.26 24.35
N LEU A 9 -2.81 52.08 24.12
CA LEU A 9 -1.46 51.72 24.55
C LEU A 9 -0.83 50.84 23.46
N VAL A 10 0.05 51.44 22.66
CA VAL A 10 0.94 50.74 21.73
C VAL A 10 2.04 50.12 22.58
N GLY A 11 1.90 48.83 22.92
CA GLY A 11 2.98 48.05 23.51
C GLY A 11 3.97 47.64 22.42
N SER A 12 5.24 48.00 22.59
CA SER A 12 6.32 47.52 21.73
C SER A 12 6.41 46.00 21.80
N ALA A 13 6.18 45.33 20.66
CA ALA A 13 6.47 43.91 20.54
C ALA A 13 8.00 43.74 20.57
N ALA A 14 8.54 43.42 21.75
CA ALA A 14 9.88 42.88 21.85
C ALA A 14 9.91 41.57 21.05
N ALA A 15 10.62 41.56 19.93
CA ALA A 15 10.83 40.37 19.12
C ALA A 15 11.49 39.29 19.98
N PHE A 16 10.75 38.22 20.27
CA PHE A 16 11.29 37.03 20.89
C PHE A 16 12.13 36.30 19.82
N ALA A 17 13.44 36.49 19.85
CA ALA A 17 14.36 35.72 19.01
C ALA A 17 14.44 34.29 19.55
N PRO A 18 14.15 33.23 18.76
CA PRO A 18 14.35 31.87 19.21
C PRO A 18 15.84 31.55 19.17
N THR A 19 16.52 31.65 20.31
CA THR A 19 17.86 31.05 20.47
C THR A 19 17.72 29.60 20.89
N ALA A 20 17.50 28.74 19.89
CA ALA A 20 17.81 27.33 19.98
C ALA A 20 18.24 26.85 18.58
N SER A 21 19.55 26.83 18.35
CA SER A 21 20.11 26.07 17.24
C SER A 21 19.95 24.59 17.59
N PHE A 22 18.92 23.95 17.05
CA PHE A 22 18.85 22.50 17.06
C PHE A 22 20.00 21.99 16.20
N GLY A 23 21.01 21.42 16.85
CA GLY A 23 22.07 20.71 16.17
C GLY A 23 21.44 19.64 15.28
N VAL A 24 21.73 19.71 13.98
CA VAL A 24 21.37 18.64 13.05
C VAL A 24 22.17 17.41 13.49
N HIS A 25 21.55 16.53 14.26
CA HIS A 25 22.05 15.17 14.37
C HIS A 25 21.82 14.51 13.02
N ASN A 26 22.82 14.59 12.15
CA ASN A 26 22.95 13.67 11.02
C ASN A 26 23.12 12.27 11.61
N SER A 27 22.00 11.60 11.89
CA SER A 27 22.01 10.15 11.94
C SER A 27 22.42 9.70 10.54
N ALA A 28 23.57 9.03 10.45
CA ALA A 28 24.01 8.36 9.22
C ALA A 28 23.14 7.12 8.96
N LEU A 29 21.81 7.29 8.95
CA LEU A 29 20.98 6.45 8.11
C LEU A 29 21.23 6.95 6.71
N ASN A 30 22.15 6.28 6.02
CA ASN A 30 22.27 6.32 4.57
C ASN A 30 20.96 5.76 3.99
N MET A 31 19.87 6.52 4.09
CA MET A 31 18.75 6.39 3.17
C MET A 31 19.36 6.60 1.80
N ALA A 32 19.38 5.56 0.98
CA ALA A 32 20.01 5.59 -0.33
C ALA A 32 19.56 6.84 -1.08
N THR A 33 20.42 7.86 -1.08
CA THR A 33 20.26 9.08 -1.85
C THR A 33 20.47 8.65 -3.29
N GLU A 34 19.38 8.70 -4.06
CA GLU A 34 19.28 8.46 -5.50
C GLU A 34 20.53 7.84 -6.14
N ALA A 35 20.50 6.53 -6.34
CA ALA A 35 21.52 5.83 -7.10
C ALA A 35 20.90 4.96 -8.19
N ALA A 36 21.29 5.31 -9.42
CA ALA A 36 21.35 4.50 -10.63
C ALA A 36 20.05 4.31 -11.46
N THR A 37 20.12 4.93 -12.63
CA THR A 37 19.28 4.88 -13.84
C THR A 37 19.31 3.53 -14.57
N GLU A 38 19.39 2.43 -13.83
CA GLU A 38 19.22 1.08 -14.36
C GLU A 38 18.05 0.45 -13.60
N LYS A 39 17.02 -0.05 -14.31
CA LYS A 39 15.89 -0.71 -13.63
C LYS A 39 16.47 -1.80 -12.74
N ALA A 40 16.28 -1.71 -11.43
CA ALA A 40 17.02 -2.49 -10.44
C ALA A 40 16.78 -4.02 -10.54
N PHE A 41 15.85 -4.46 -11.38
CA PHE A 41 15.37 -5.84 -11.46
C PHE A 41 15.52 -6.34 -12.89
N ALA A 42 16.74 -6.73 -13.24
CA ALA A 42 17.12 -7.08 -14.61
C ALA A 42 16.68 -8.50 -15.04
N LYS A 43 16.24 -9.38 -14.13
CA LYS A 43 15.86 -10.76 -14.51
C LYS A 43 14.81 -11.38 -13.60
N LEU A 44 13.55 -11.10 -13.90
CA LEU A 44 12.43 -11.85 -13.36
C LEU A 44 12.32 -13.23 -14.04
N PRO A 45 11.82 -14.26 -13.34
CA PRO A 45 11.50 -15.54 -13.96
C PRO A 45 10.55 -15.37 -15.15
N ALA A 46 10.69 -16.20 -16.18
CA ALA A 46 9.83 -16.15 -17.37
C ALA A 46 8.34 -16.43 -17.07
N THR A 47 8.06 -17.08 -15.94
CA THR A 47 6.71 -17.35 -15.44
C THR A 47 6.04 -16.09 -14.87
N VAL A 48 6.81 -15.10 -14.44
CA VAL A 48 6.33 -13.85 -13.87
C VAL A 48 6.02 -12.86 -14.99
N LYS A 49 4.74 -12.53 -15.13
CA LYS A 49 4.23 -11.58 -16.13
C LYS A 49 3.66 -10.33 -15.44
N PRO A 50 3.55 -9.20 -16.15
CA PRO A 50 2.79 -8.05 -15.67
C PRO A 50 1.37 -8.41 -15.24
N GLY A 51 0.89 -7.80 -14.16
CA GLY A 51 -0.38 -8.14 -13.53
C GLY A 51 -0.20 -8.82 -12.17
N VAL A 52 -1.31 -9.31 -11.61
CA VAL A 52 -1.29 -10.01 -10.33
C VAL A 52 -0.67 -11.39 -10.49
N VAL A 53 0.35 -11.69 -9.68
CA VAL A 53 1.14 -12.91 -9.73
C VAL A 53 0.55 -13.94 -8.77
N THR A 54 0.15 -15.11 -9.26
CA THR A 54 -0.49 -16.17 -8.46
C THR A 54 0.13 -17.54 -8.77
N GLY A 55 -0.16 -18.54 -7.92
CA GLY A 55 0.25 -19.93 -8.14
C GLY A 55 1.77 -20.12 -8.27
N GLN A 56 2.20 -20.91 -9.25
CA GLN A 56 3.62 -21.22 -9.45
C GLN A 56 4.48 -19.98 -9.72
N ALA A 57 3.95 -18.99 -10.43
CA ALA A 57 4.69 -17.75 -10.72
C ALA A 57 5.04 -16.97 -9.45
N LEU A 58 4.21 -17.06 -8.39
CA LEU A 58 4.52 -16.46 -7.09
C LEU A 58 5.69 -17.19 -6.41
N VAL A 59 5.70 -18.53 -6.47
CA VAL A 59 6.78 -19.33 -5.91
C VAL A 59 8.10 -19.01 -6.62
N ASP A 60 8.09 -19.03 -7.95
CA ASP A 60 9.26 -18.71 -8.77
C ASP A 60 9.79 -17.30 -8.50
N LEU A 61 8.88 -16.33 -8.30
CA LEU A 61 9.23 -14.96 -7.92
C LEU A 61 9.96 -14.90 -6.58
N LEU A 62 9.43 -15.59 -5.56
CA LEU A 62 10.02 -15.62 -4.23
C LEU A 62 11.36 -16.36 -4.20
N ASP A 63 11.50 -17.43 -4.98
CA ASP A 63 12.76 -18.18 -5.07
C ASP A 63 13.82 -17.37 -5.82
N ALA A 64 13.46 -16.68 -6.91
CA ALA A 64 14.36 -15.74 -7.56
C ALA A 64 14.78 -14.59 -6.64
N ALA A 65 13.90 -14.10 -5.77
CA ALA A 65 14.23 -13.08 -4.77
C ALA A 65 15.27 -13.58 -3.76
N LYS A 66 15.16 -14.84 -3.30
CA LYS A 66 16.15 -15.47 -2.42
C LYS A 66 17.49 -15.66 -3.11
N GLU A 67 17.48 -16.18 -4.35
CA GLU A 67 18.69 -16.43 -5.13
C GLU A 67 19.47 -15.15 -5.46
N GLN A 68 18.74 -14.08 -5.80
CA GLN A 68 19.33 -12.79 -6.18
C GLN A 68 19.56 -11.85 -4.98
N GLY A 69 19.09 -12.21 -3.78
CA GLY A 69 19.35 -11.48 -2.55
C GLY A 69 18.59 -10.15 -2.43
N TYR A 70 17.33 -10.11 -2.85
CA TYR A 70 16.46 -8.92 -2.67
C TYR A 70 15.16 -9.26 -1.93
N ALA A 71 14.51 -8.23 -1.40
CA ALA A 71 13.19 -8.31 -0.79
C ALA A 71 12.16 -7.58 -1.65
N ILE A 72 10.90 -8.04 -1.59
CA ILE A 72 9.76 -7.42 -2.27
C ILE A 72 9.07 -6.49 -1.26
N PRO A 73 8.92 -5.18 -1.56
CA PRO A 73 8.24 -4.27 -0.65
C PRO A 73 6.75 -4.61 -0.53
N GLY A 74 6.26 -4.83 0.69
CA GLY A 74 4.85 -5.00 1.01
C GLY A 74 4.25 -3.72 1.57
N VAL A 75 3.37 -3.06 0.80
CA VAL A 75 2.82 -1.75 1.16
C VAL A 75 1.34 -1.89 1.49
N ASN A 76 0.96 -1.45 2.69
CA ASN A 76 -0.44 -1.40 3.09
C ASN A 76 -1.21 -0.32 2.31
N ILE A 77 -2.35 -0.72 1.77
CA ILE A 77 -3.19 0.12 0.93
C ILE A 77 -4.50 0.49 1.63
N VAL A 78 -4.95 1.72 1.39
CA VAL A 78 -6.22 2.26 1.89
C VAL A 78 -7.06 2.93 0.80
N GLY A 79 -6.67 2.85 -0.47
CA GLY A 79 -7.41 3.51 -1.56
C GLY A 79 -6.69 3.47 -2.90
N SER A 80 -7.39 3.86 -3.95
CA SER A 80 -6.87 3.89 -5.32
C SER A 80 -5.63 4.77 -5.46
N ASN A 81 -5.58 5.91 -4.75
CA ASN A 81 -4.40 6.77 -4.70
C ASN A 81 -3.15 6.02 -4.21
N SER A 82 -3.26 5.27 -3.11
CA SER A 82 -2.14 4.47 -2.58
C SER A 82 -1.77 3.29 -3.49
N ILE A 83 -2.75 2.67 -4.17
CA ILE A 83 -2.47 1.63 -5.17
C ILE A 83 -1.67 2.22 -6.33
N ASN A 84 -2.14 3.34 -6.89
CA ASN A 84 -1.51 3.97 -8.04
C ASN A 84 -0.08 4.42 -7.72
N ALA A 85 0.18 4.94 -6.52
CA ALA A 85 1.52 5.29 -6.08
C ALA A 85 2.47 4.07 -6.03
N CYS A 86 1.97 2.91 -5.58
CA CYS A 86 2.76 1.66 -5.60
C CYS A 86 3.05 1.19 -7.02
N MET A 87 2.06 1.26 -7.92
CA MET A 87 2.24 0.88 -9.31
C MET A 87 3.23 1.80 -10.03
N GLU A 88 3.13 3.11 -9.80
CA GLU A 88 4.05 4.11 -10.36
C GLU A 88 5.48 3.89 -9.87
N ALA A 89 5.67 3.65 -8.57
CA ALA A 89 6.99 3.37 -8.01
C ALA A 89 7.59 2.08 -8.61
N ALA A 90 6.81 1.01 -8.69
CA ALA A 90 7.25 -0.26 -9.29
C ALA A 90 7.62 -0.11 -10.77
N ALA A 91 6.84 0.68 -11.53
CA ALA A 91 7.11 0.93 -12.95
C ALA A 91 8.38 1.79 -13.14
N LYS A 92 8.57 2.80 -12.28
CA LYS A 92 9.70 3.74 -12.34
C LYS A 92 11.02 3.08 -11.99
N TYR A 93 11.09 2.39 -10.85
CA TYR A 93 12.34 1.79 -10.35
C TYR A 93 12.58 0.38 -10.89
N GLY A 94 11.56 -0.20 -11.55
CA GLY A 94 11.54 -1.60 -11.94
C GLY A 94 11.27 -2.49 -10.74
N GLY A 95 10.77 -3.70 -10.97
CA GLY A 95 10.65 -4.74 -9.95
C GLY A 95 9.24 -5.09 -9.50
N PRO A 96 9.11 -6.22 -8.79
CA PRO A 96 7.85 -6.64 -8.21
C PRO A 96 7.48 -5.79 -7.00
N ILE A 97 6.19 -5.61 -6.78
CA ILE A 97 5.65 -4.93 -5.60
C ILE A 97 4.57 -5.79 -4.97
N MET A 98 4.47 -5.78 -3.64
CA MET A 98 3.38 -6.43 -2.93
C MET A 98 2.38 -5.38 -2.46
N VAL A 99 1.15 -5.49 -2.96
CA VAL A 99 0.02 -4.67 -2.54
C VAL A 99 -0.72 -5.42 -1.45
N THR A 100 -0.68 -4.86 -0.24
CA THR A 100 -1.20 -5.51 0.96
C THR A 100 -2.43 -4.79 1.48
N PHE A 101 -3.51 -5.51 1.75
CA PHE A 101 -4.69 -4.95 2.42
C PHE A 101 -4.77 -5.44 3.85
N SER A 102 -4.84 -4.52 4.81
CA SER A 102 -5.28 -4.86 6.16
C SER A 102 -6.80 -4.87 6.23
N LYS A 103 -7.37 -5.58 7.21
CA LYS A 103 -8.81 -5.56 7.47
C LYS A 103 -9.38 -4.12 7.60
N GLY A 104 -8.64 -3.26 8.29
CA GLY A 104 -8.98 -1.84 8.44
C GLY A 104 -8.85 -1.05 7.13
N GLY A 105 -7.85 -1.38 6.30
CA GLY A 105 -7.70 -0.81 4.95
C GLY A 105 -8.88 -1.19 4.05
N GLY A 106 -9.33 -2.45 4.10
CA GLY A 106 -10.54 -2.90 3.43
C GLY A 106 -11.78 -2.09 3.84
N GLN A 107 -12.01 -1.91 5.14
CA GLN A 107 -13.13 -1.10 5.62
C GLN A 107 -13.00 0.37 5.19
N PHE A 108 -11.78 0.92 5.18
CA PHE A 108 -11.54 2.29 4.74
C PHE A 108 -11.90 2.48 3.26
N ILE A 109 -11.54 1.52 2.40
CA ILE A 109 -11.87 1.53 0.97
C ILE A 109 -13.37 1.42 0.76
N ALA A 110 -14.07 0.55 1.52
CA ALA A 110 -15.52 0.45 1.45
C ALA A 110 -16.23 1.72 1.94
N GLY A 111 -15.63 2.39 2.93
CA GLY A 111 -16.15 3.58 3.58
C GLY A 111 -16.43 3.33 5.06
N LYS A 112 -15.86 4.16 5.93
CA LYS A 112 -15.97 4.01 7.40
C LYS A 112 -17.40 4.11 7.95
N SER A 113 -18.32 4.70 7.19
CA SER A 113 -19.73 4.83 7.59
C SER A 113 -20.54 3.55 7.38
N LEU A 114 -20.01 2.56 6.64
CA LEU A 114 -20.70 1.31 6.42
C LEU A 114 -20.66 0.43 7.67
N ASN A 115 -21.78 -0.28 7.89
CA ASN A 115 -21.83 -1.32 8.90
C ASN A 115 -20.82 -2.42 8.55
N ASN A 116 -20.01 -2.82 9.53
CA ASN A 116 -18.99 -3.86 9.39
C ASN A 116 -19.31 -5.11 10.22
N ASP A 117 -20.59 -5.34 10.54
CA ASP A 117 -21.05 -6.60 11.11
C ASP A 117 -20.58 -7.77 10.26
N ALA A 118 -20.04 -8.81 10.92
CA ALA A 118 -19.43 -9.97 10.26
C ALA A 118 -18.39 -9.60 9.16
N ASP A 119 -17.69 -8.48 9.34
CA ASP A 119 -16.62 -8.00 8.47
C ASP A 119 -17.04 -7.68 7.03
N GLN A 120 -18.34 -7.50 6.77
CA GLN A 120 -18.88 -7.31 5.41
C GLN A 120 -18.27 -6.10 4.67
N ALA A 121 -18.10 -4.97 5.34
CA ALA A 121 -17.48 -3.79 4.73
C ALA A 121 -15.99 -4.01 4.48
N SER A 122 -15.27 -4.65 5.42
CA SER A 122 -13.87 -5.05 5.24
C SER A 122 -13.70 -5.98 4.04
N ILE A 123 -14.56 -7.00 3.90
CA ILE A 123 -14.56 -7.94 2.76
C ILE A 123 -14.80 -7.17 1.46
N ALA A 124 -15.90 -6.42 1.37
CA ALA A 124 -16.30 -5.71 0.16
C ALA A 124 -15.24 -4.71 -0.33
N GLY A 125 -14.68 -3.92 0.58
CA GLY A 125 -13.65 -2.95 0.21
C GLY A 125 -12.31 -3.59 -0.16
N THR A 126 -11.94 -4.72 0.47
CA THR A 126 -10.75 -5.48 0.07
C THR A 126 -10.94 -6.06 -1.34
N ILE A 127 -12.12 -6.61 -1.66
CA ILE A 127 -12.43 -7.13 -3.01
C ILE A 127 -12.42 -6.00 -4.04
N ALA A 128 -13.00 -4.84 -3.72
CA ALA A 128 -13.00 -3.68 -4.62
C ALA A 128 -11.57 -3.20 -4.92
N GLY A 129 -10.72 -3.09 -3.88
CA GLY A 129 -9.31 -2.76 -4.02
C GLY A 129 -8.55 -3.79 -4.85
N ALA A 130 -8.78 -5.09 -4.60
CA ALA A 130 -8.17 -6.19 -5.34
C ALA A 130 -8.49 -6.12 -6.84
N ARG A 131 -9.75 -5.90 -7.19
CA ARG A 131 -10.18 -5.74 -8.59
C ARG A 131 -9.51 -4.53 -9.24
N HIS A 132 -9.43 -3.40 -8.53
CA HIS A 132 -8.70 -2.22 -9.04
C HIS A 132 -7.24 -2.56 -9.36
N VAL A 133 -6.54 -3.31 -8.49
CA VAL A 133 -5.16 -3.77 -8.75
C VAL A 133 -5.07 -4.63 -10.01
N HIS A 134 -5.99 -5.58 -10.21
CA HIS A 134 -6.02 -6.43 -11.42
C HIS A 134 -6.12 -5.61 -12.72
N GLU A 135 -6.94 -4.55 -12.70
CA GLU A 135 -7.11 -3.67 -13.86
C GLU A 135 -5.85 -2.83 -14.12
N VAL A 136 -5.30 -2.19 -13.09
CA VAL A 136 -4.20 -1.23 -13.29
C VAL A 136 -2.83 -1.88 -13.44
N ALA A 137 -2.55 -3.00 -12.75
CA ALA A 137 -1.22 -3.61 -12.75
C ALA A 137 -0.73 -3.97 -14.17
N LYS A 138 -1.66 -4.45 -15.03
CA LYS A 138 -1.38 -4.74 -16.44
C LYS A 138 -1.01 -3.50 -17.23
N LEU A 139 -1.67 -2.37 -16.98
CA LEU A 139 -1.41 -1.09 -17.65
C LEU A 139 -0.05 -0.50 -17.27
N TYR A 140 0.37 -0.66 -16.01
CA TYR A 140 1.69 -0.24 -15.54
C TYR A 140 2.81 -1.18 -15.99
N GLY A 141 2.49 -2.39 -16.48
CA GLY A 141 3.49 -3.37 -16.90
C GLY A 141 4.28 -3.97 -15.74
N VAL A 142 3.71 -4.00 -14.52
CA VAL A 142 4.39 -4.41 -13.29
C VAL A 142 3.83 -5.72 -12.74
N PRO A 143 4.68 -6.63 -12.21
CA PRO A 143 4.23 -7.80 -11.49
C PRO A 143 3.85 -7.42 -10.04
N VAL A 144 2.66 -7.80 -9.63
CA VAL A 144 2.11 -7.45 -8.31
C VAL A 144 1.76 -8.71 -7.53
N VAL A 145 2.28 -8.83 -6.31
CA VAL A 145 1.77 -9.82 -5.35
C VAL A 145 0.62 -9.18 -4.60
N LEU A 146 -0.58 -9.74 -4.70
CA LEU A 146 -1.76 -9.22 -4.05
C LEU A 146 -2.01 -9.97 -2.74
N HIS A 147 -1.86 -9.28 -1.62
CA HIS A 147 -1.78 -9.89 -0.30
C HIS A 147 -2.79 -9.29 0.68
N THR A 148 -3.19 -10.08 1.67
CA THR A 148 -3.90 -9.57 2.85
C THR A 148 -3.02 -9.68 4.08
N ASP A 149 -2.98 -8.61 4.86
CA ASP A 149 -2.23 -8.48 6.08
C ASP A 149 -2.87 -9.26 7.25
N HIS A 150 -2.21 -9.24 8.40
CA HIS A 150 -2.62 -9.78 9.71
C HIS A 150 -4.12 -10.11 9.87
N CYS A 151 -4.43 -11.41 9.93
CA CYS A 151 -5.71 -11.93 10.38
C CYS A 151 -5.59 -12.70 11.71
N GLN A 152 -6.01 -12.09 12.82
CA GLN A 152 -6.14 -12.82 14.08
C GLN A 152 -7.39 -13.73 14.08
N LYS A 153 -7.45 -14.71 14.99
CA LYS A 153 -8.53 -15.70 15.06
C LYS A 153 -9.96 -15.12 15.05
N ALA A 154 -10.18 -13.97 15.67
CA ALA A 154 -11.49 -13.30 15.70
C ALA A 154 -11.90 -12.69 14.34
N TRP A 155 -10.96 -12.56 13.40
CA TRP A 155 -11.15 -11.96 12.08
C TRP A 155 -11.20 -13.00 10.96
N LEU A 156 -11.21 -14.30 11.27
CA LEU A 156 -11.35 -15.35 10.27
C LEU A 156 -12.54 -15.17 9.33
N PRO A 157 -13.72 -14.65 9.75
CA PRO A 157 -14.82 -14.37 8.82
C PRO A 157 -14.45 -13.43 7.67
N TRP A 158 -13.51 -12.50 7.88
CA TRP A 158 -12.98 -11.65 6.82
C TRP A 158 -12.26 -12.47 5.75
N ILE A 159 -11.36 -13.37 6.15
CA ILE A 159 -10.62 -14.24 5.21
C ILE A 159 -11.56 -15.25 4.55
N ASP A 160 -12.52 -15.83 5.27
CA ASP A 160 -13.51 -16.74 4.70
C ASP A 160 -14.27 -16.06 3.54
N GLY A 161 -14.66 -14.79 3.71
CA GLY A 161 -15.29 -14.01 2.65
C GLY A 161 -14.38 -13.74 1.45
N LEU A 162 -13.08 -13.54 1.67
CA LEU A 162 -12.10 -13.34 0.58
C LEU A 162 -11.75 -14.63 -0.15
N LEU A 163 -11.75 -15.77 0.54
CA LEU A 163 -11.59 -17.08 -0.06
C LEU A 163 -12.78 -17.41 -0.97
N ALA A 164 -14.01 -17.18 -0.51
CA ALA A 164 -15.20 -17.37 -1.35
C ALA A 164 -15.15 -16.51 -2.62
N ALA A 165 -14.73 -15.24 -2.51
CA ALA A 165 -14.55 -14.37 -3.67
C ALA A 165 -13.40 -14.84 -4.59
N SER A 166 -12.36 -15.44 -4.03
CA SER A 166 -11.25 -16.01 -4.80
C SER A 166 -11.65 -17.27 -5.55
N GLU A 167 -12.47 -18.13 -4.96
CA GLU A 167 -13.04 -19.32 -5.60
C GLU A 167 -13.97 -18.93 -6.76
N GLU A 168 -14.84 -17.93 -6.57
CA GLU A 168 -15.68 -17.39 -7.64
C GLU A 168 -14.84 -16.83 -8.79
N HIS A 169 -13.76 -16.11 -8.47
CA HIS A 169 -12.84 -15.58 -9.49
C HIS A 169 -12.09 -16.69 -10.22
N TYR A 170 -11.62 -17.71 -9.49
CA TYR A 170 -10.93 -18.87 -10.06
C TYR A 170 -11.82 -19.64 -11.04
N ALA A 171 -13.11 -19.82 -10.71
CA ALA A 171 -14.06 -20.49 -11.60
C ALA A 171 -14.26 -19.77 -12.94
N LYS A 172 -14.05 -18.44 -12.99
CA LYS A 172 -14.23 -17.61 -14.19
C LYS A 172 -12.93 -17.43 -14.98
N GLU A 173 -11.84 -17.15 -14.27
CA GLU A 173 -10.58 -16.70 -14.88
C GLU A 173 -9.48 -17.77 -14.86
N GLY A 174 -9.65 -18.84 -14.07
CA GLY A 174 -8.65 -19.91 -13.90
C GLY A 174 -7.50 -19.58 -12.94
N PHE A 175 -7.59 -18.46 -12.21
CA PHE A 175 -6.63 -18.07 -11.18
C PHE A 175 -7.34 -17.35 -10.00
N PRO A 176 -6.79 -17.40 -8.77
CA PRO A 176 -7.44 -16.82 -7.59
C PRO A 176 -7.40 -15.29 -7.61
N LEU A 177 -8.34 -14.66 -6.89
CA LEU A 177 -8.37 -13.19 -6.78
C LEU A 177 -7.14 -12.64 -6.08
N PHE A 178 -6.69 -13.28 -4.99
CA PHE A 178 -5.50 -12.92 -4.21
C PHE A 178 -4.35 -13.89 -4.46
N SER A 179 -3.12 -13.39 -4.32
CA SER A 179 -1.89 -14.18 -4.39
C SER A 179 -1.64 -14.95 -3.09
N SER A 180 -1.92 -14.35 -1.94
CA SER A 180 -1.68 -14.93 -0.62
C SER A 180 -2.46 -14.21 0.48
N HIS A 181 -2.57 -14.86 1.65
CA HIS A 181 -3.22 -14.35 2.85
C HIS A 181 -2.32 -14.56 4.08
N MET A 182 -2.45 -13.71 5.12
CA MET A 182 -1.71 -13.75 6.39
C MET A 182 -2.64 -13.93 7.59
#